data_AF-A0A1Y5IBI0-F1
#
_entry.id   AF-A0A1Y5IBI0-F1
#
_cell.length_a   1.000
_cell.length_b   1.000
_cell.length_c   1.000
_cell.angle_alpha   90.00
_cell.angle_beta   90.00
_cell.angle_gamma   90.00
#
_symmetry.space_group_name_H-M   'P 1'
#
loop_
_entity.id
_entity.type
_entity.pdbx_description
1 polymer ?
#
loop_
_entity_poly.entity_id
_entity_poly.type
_entity_poly.pdbx_seq_one_letter_code
_entity_poly.pdbx_strand_id
1 'polypeptide(L)'
;RWDERLAALEAHVRLRGDCRPGEDAEDGLYFWLLDQRRAKRDGRLSPERVEALEALGVEWDVATRVHTKWEDRLEETRAFYQANKRLPRSSEDATLYQWIRRQRRLLRDGSLEMERERALD
;
A
#
# COMPACT_ATOMS: atom_id res chain seq x y z
N ARG A 1 -10.55 -11.00 -5.99
CA ARG A 1 -9.76 -9.97 -5.29
C ARG A 1 -8.33 -10.39 -4.93
N TRP A 2 -8.05 -11.61 -4.41
CA TRP A 2 -6.66 -12.12 -4.33
C TRP A 2 -6.14 -12.63 -5.68
N ASP A 3 -6.86 -13.58 -6.28
CA ASP A 3 -6.42 -14.26 -7.51
C ASP A 3 -6.27 -13.30 -8.69
N GLU A 4 -7.15 -12.30 -8.80
CA GLU A 4 -7.06 -11.23 -9.80
C GLU A 4 -5.79 -10.39 -9.65
N ARG A 5 -5.37 -10.11 -8.40
CA ARG A 5 -4.18 -9.32 -8.11
C ARG A 5 -2.90 -10.14 -8.32
N LEU A 6 -2.94 -11.41 -7.95
CA LEU A 6 -1.86 -12.36 -8.23
C LEU A 6 -1.67 -12.54 -9.74
N ALA A 7 -2.76 -12.69 -10.50
CA ALA A 7 -2.73 -12.78 -11.96
C ALA A 7 -2.22 -11.48 -12.61
N ALA A 8 -2.61 -10.31 -12.08
CA ALA A 8 -2.08 -9.03 -12.53
C ALA A 8 -0.57 -8.89 -12.24
N LEU A 9 -0.09 -9.38 -11.09
CA LEU A 9 1.34 -9.43 -10.80
C LEU A 9 2.07 -10.39 -11.75
N GLU A 10 1.51 -11.56 -12.01
CA GLU A 10 2.08 -12.54 -12.94
C GLU A 10 2.17 -11.95 -14.37
N ALA A 11 1.13 -11.24 -14.81
CA ALA A 11 1.16 -10.51 -16.08
C ALA A 11 2.23 -9.42 -16.10
N HIS A 12 2.40 -8.69 -14.99
CA HIS A 12 3.45 -7.69 -14.85
C HIS A 12 4.86 -8.30 -14.94
N VAL A 13 5.09 -9.41 -14.23
CA VAL A 13 6.36 -10.16 -14.27
C VAL A 13 6.64 -10.67 -15.68
N ARG A 14 5.63 -11.19 -16.39
CA ARG A 14 5.79 -11.60 -17.80
C ARG A 14 6.12 -10.44 -18.73
N LEU A 15 5.52 -9.27 -18.53
CA LEU A 15 5.70 -8.11 -19.40
C LEU A 15 7.02 -7.36 -19.16
N ARG A 16 7.45 -7.26 -17.90
CA ARG A 16 8.63 -6.45 -17.52
C ARG A 16 9.85 -7.28 -17.11
N GLY A 17 9.67 -8.57 -16.86
CA GLY A 17 10.73 -9.44 -16.35
C GLY A 17 11.11 -9.18 -14.89
N ASP A 18 10.33 -8.36 -14.16
CA ASP A 18 10.56 -8.01 -12.76
C ASP A 18 9.25 -8.11 -11.97
N CYS A 19 9.36 -8.59 -10.74
CA CYS A 19 8.30 -8.67 -9.73
C CYS A 19 8.15 -7.38 -8.91
N ARG A 20 8.87 -6.32 -9.27
CA ARG A 20 8.83 -5.00 -8.63
C ARG A 20 8.06 -4.00 -9.52
N PRO A 21 6.73 -3.89 -9.34
CA PRO A 21 5.98 -2.80 -9.96
C PRO A 21 6.53 -1.47 -9.46
N GLY A 22 6.74 -0.53 -10.37
CA GLY A 22 7.01 0.87 -10.01
C GLY A 22 5.78 1.51 -9.34
N GLU A 23 5.99 2.62 -8.63
CA GLU A 23 4.89 3.40 -8.01
C GLU A 23 3.84 3.87 -9.04
N ASP A 24 4.25 3.99 -10.32
CA ASP A 24 3.40 4.38 -11.45
C ASP A 24 2.72 3.20 -12.14
N ALA A 25 2.79 1.98 -11.58
CA ALA A 25 2.06 0.84 -12.12
C ALA A 25 0.54 1.11 -12.01
N GLU A 26 -0.10 1.26 -13.16
CA GLU A 26 -1.52 1.65 -13.30
C GLU A 26 -2.47 0.79 -12.48
N ASP A 27 -2.10 -0.47 -12.22
CA ASP A 27 -2.94 -1.43 -11.50
C ASP A 27 -2.83 -1.36 -9.97
N GLY A 28 -1.99 -0.49 -9.40
CA GLY A 28 -1.81 -0.39 -7.94
C GLY A 28 -1.12 -1.62 -7.31
N LEU A 29 -0.49 -2.47 -8.14
CA LEU A 29 0.22 -3.69 -7.71
C LEU A 29 1.35 -3.41 -6.72
N TYR A 30 1.97 -2.23 -6.82
CA TYR A 30 2.96 -1.76 -5.84
C TYR A 30 2.37 -1.75 -4.43
N PHE A 31 1.21 -1.12 -4.24
CA PHE A 31 0.55 -1.04 -2.94
C PHE A 31 0.00 -2.39 -2.46
N TRP A 32 -0.47 -3.23 -3.38
CA TRP A 32 -0.93 -4.57 -3.05
C TRP A 32 0.22 -5.44 -2.52
N LEU A 33 1.39 -5.44 -3.18
CA LEU A 33 2.59 -6.14 -2.70
C LEU A 33 3.06 -5.61 -1.34
N LEU A 34 2.93 -4.31 -1.08
CA LEU A 34 3.22 -3.74 0.24
C LEU A 34 2.29 -4.31 1.33
N ASP A 35 0.98 -4.39 1.05
CA ASP A 35 0.04 -4.98 2.00
C ASP A 35 0.36 -6.47 2.27
N GLN A 36 0.81 -7.21 1.26
CA GLN A 36 1.22 -8.61 1.45
C GLN A 36 2.50 -8.75 2.29
N ARG A 37 3.48 -7.88 2.08
CA ARG A 37 4.70 -7.83 2.91
C ARG A 37 4.36 -7.53 4.37
N ARG A 38 3.46 -6.58 4.62
CA ARG A 38 2.97 -6.28 5.97
C ARG A 38 2.20 -7.44 6.57
N ALA A 39 1.29 -8.06 5.82
CA ALA A 39 0.54 -9.22 6.28
C ALA A 39 1.50 -10.37 6.65
N LYS A 40 2.57 -10.59 5.90
CA LYS A 40 3.62 -11.57 6.22
C LYS A 40 4.35 -11.22 7.51
N ARG A 41 4.82 -9.97 7.65
CA ARG A 41 5.49 -9.47 8.87
C ARG A 41 4.62 -9.65 10.11
N ASP A 42 3.34 -9.33 9.98
CA ASP A 42 2.38 -9.36 11.07
C ASP A 42 1.81 -10.79 11.31
N GLY A 43 2.31 -11.82 10.60
CA GLY A 43 1.88 -13.21 10.74
C GLY A 43 0.46 -13.50 10.25
N ARG A 44 -0.12 -12.60 9.44
CA ARG A 44 -1.49 -12.65 8.93
C ARG A 44 -1.60 -13.18 7.50
N LEU A 45 -0.47 -13.34 6.80
CA LEU A 45 -0.44 -13.92 5.46
C LEU A 45 -0.34 -15.45 5.57
N SER A 46 -1.22 -16.16 4.86
CA SER A 46 -1.19 -17.63 4.88
C SER A 46 0.04 -18.18 4.14
N PRO A 47 0.54 -19.36 4.53
CA PRO A 47 1.71 -19.98 3.89
C PRO A 47 1.54 -20.14 2.38
N GLU A 48 0.35 -20.50 1.91
CA GLU A 48 0.07 -20.70 0.48
C GLU A 48 0.21 -19.41 -0.32
N ARG A 49 -0.15 -18.27 0.29
CA ARG A 49 -0.01 -16.94 -0.33
C ARG A 49 1.44 -16.47 -0.34
N VAL A 50 2.22 -16.84 0.67
CA VAL A 50 3.66 -16.60 0.71
C VAL A 50 4.35 -17.36 -0.42
N GLU A 51 4.08 -18.67 -0.53
CA GLU A 51 4.65 -19.52 -1.58
C GLU A 51 4.28 -19.02 -2.98
N ALA A 52 3.02 -18.62 -3.19
CA ALA A 52 2.58 -18.07 -4.48
C ALA A 52 3.35 -16.81 -4.89
N LEU A 53 3.68 -15.93 -3.94
CA LEU A 53 4.44 -14.71 -4.21
C LEU A 53 5.94 -14.98 -4.38
N GLU A 54 6.50 -15.91 -3.61
CA GLU A 54 7.88 -16.36 -3.78
C GLU A 54 8.10 -17.05 -5.13
N ALA A 55 7.13 -17.83 -5.61
CA ALA A 55 7.15 -18.44 -6.93
C ALA A 55 7.20 -17.40 -8.08
N LEU A 56 6.66 -16.21 -7.84
CA LEU A 56 6.74 -15.07 -8.77
C LEU A 56 8.02 -14.25 -8.60
N GLY A 57 8.91 -14.65 -7.68
CA GLY A 57 10.18 -13.98 -7.41
C GLY A 57 10.07 -12.79 -6.46
N VAL A 58 8.95 -12.62 -5.75
CA VAL A 58 8.74 -11.48 -4.84
C VAL A 58 9.70 -11.57 -3.66
N GLU A 59 10.65 -10.65 -3.63
CA GLU A 59 11.55 -10.49 -2.50
C GLU A 59 10.87 -9.72 -1.35
N TRP A 60 11.00 -10.25 -0.14
CA TRP A 60 10.40 -9.68 1.07
C TRP A 60 11.24 -8.53 1.67
N ASP A 61 12.54 -8.50 1.41
CA ASP A 61 13.52 -7.61 2.07
C ASP A 61 13.73 -6.25 1.38
N VAL A 62 13.01 -5.97 0.29
CA VAL A 62 13.21 -4.76 -0.54
C VAL A 62 12.55 -3.51 0.07
N ALA A 63 11.86 -3.64 1.19
CA ALA A 63 11.00 -2.61 1.76
C ALA A 63 11.65 -1.87 2.94
N THR A 64 12.55 -0.91 2.69
CA THR A 64 13.10 -0.09 3.79
C THR A 64 13.17 1.41 3.55
N ARG A 65 12.83 1.94 2.37
CA ARG A 65 12.87 3.42 2.14
C ARG A 65 11.54 4.10 1.90
N VAL A 66 10.58 3.44 1.24
CA VAL A 66 9.26 4.03 0.98
C VAL A 66 8.25 3.65 2.08
N HIS A 67 8.42 2.48 2.70
CA HIS A 67 7.56 1.96 3.77
C HIS A 67 7.59 2.84 5.03
N THR A 68 8.78 3.30 5.43
CA THR A 68 8.97 4.22 6.56
C THR A 68 8.12 5.46 6.36
N LYS A 69 8.21 6.10 5.19
CA LYS A 69 7.45 7.32 4.91
C LYS A 69 5.93 7.13 4.84
N TRP A 70 5.41 5.95 4.50
CA TRP A 70 3.96 5.74 4.45
C TRP A 70 3.38 5.39 5.82
N GLU A 71 4.04 4.49 6.56
CA GLU A 71 3.62 4.11 7.92
C GLU A 71 3.76 5.31 8.87
N ASP A 72 4.87 6.06 8.81
CA ASP A 72 5.07 7.28 9.60
C ASP A 72 3.96 8.30 9.31
N ARG A 73 3.63 8.53 8.04
CA ARG A 73 2.58 9.50 7.65
C ARG A 73 1.18 9.03 8.06
N LEU A 74 0.92 7.73 8.03
CA LEU A 74 -0.34 7.18 8.50
C LEU A 74 -0.46 7.32 10.03
N GLU A 75 0.61 7.05 10.76
CA GLU A 75 0.66 7.18 12.21
C GLU A 75 0.54 8.65 12.64
N GLU A 76 1.25 9.57 11.97
CA GLU A 76 1.08 11.02 12.14
C GLU A 76 -0.37 11.46 11.90
N THR A 77 -1.00 10.97 10.83
CA THR A 77 -2.42 11.26 10.53
C THR A 77 -3.33 10.76 11.65
N ARG A 78 -3.10 9.53 12.14
CA ARG A 78 -3.88 8.92 13.21
C ARG A 78 -3.70 9.66 14.54
N ALA A 79 -2.46 10.00 14.90
CA ALA A 79 -2.16 10.77 16.11
C ALA A 79 -2.82 12.15 16.06
N PHE A 80 -2.73 12.83 14.91
CA PHE A 80 -3.38 14.12 14.70
C PHE A 80 -4.91 14.01 14.84
N TYR A 81 -5.51 12.99 14.24
CA TYR A 81 -6.95 12.74 14.34
C TYR A 81 -7.38 12.39 15.77
N GLN A 82 -6.60 11.60 16.50
CA GLN A 82 -6.92 11.26 17.89
C GLN A 82 -6.92 12.51 18.80
N ALA A 83 -5.95 13.40 18.61
CA ALA A 83 -5.80 14.63 19.39
C ALA A 83 -6.83 15.71 19.01
N ASN A 84 -7.10 15.88 17.71
CA ASN A 84 -7.89 17.01 17.20
C ASN A 84 -9.30 16.63 16.76
N LYS A 85 -9.62 15.32 16.69
CA LYS A 85 -10.87 14.77 16.14
C LYS A 85 -11.18 15.27 14.72
N ARG A 86 -10.14 15.62 13.97
CA ARG A 86 -10.20 16.09 12.58
C ARG A 86 -8.86 15.83 11.91
N LEU A 87 -8.86 15.86 10.58
CA LEU A 87 -7.64 15.80 9.79
C LEU A 87 -6.88 17.14 9.80
N PRO A 88 -5.55 17.11 9.58
CA PRO A 88 -4.73 18.31 9.49
C PRO A 88 -5.12 19.15 8.27
N ARG A 89 -5.14 20.47 8.42
CA ARG A 89 -5.30 21.41 7.31
C ARG A 89 -3.95 21.69 6.66
N SER A 90 -3.97 22.18 5.42
CA SER A 90 -2.75 22.60 4.71
C SER A 90 -1.93 23.67 5.45
N SER A 91 -2.56 24.46 6.33
CA SER A 91 -1.90 25.47 7.15
C SER A 91 -1.18 24.92 8.38
N GLU A 92 -1.45 23.67 8.75
CA GLU A 92 -0.91 23.01 9.94
C GLU A 92 0.17 22.00 9.55
N ASP A 93 -0.10 21.22 8.50
CA ASP A 93 0.90 20.40 7.84
C ASP A 93 0.53 20.21 6.37
N ALA A 94 1.17 21.01 5.51
CA ALA A 94 0.96 20.96 4.08
C ALA A 94 1.37 19.60 3.47
N THR A 95 2.36 18.94 4.06
CA THR A 95 2.90 17.68 3.51
C THR A 95 1.96 16.53 3.82
N LEU A 96 1.52 16.43 5.07
CA LEU A 96 0.54 15.45 5.52
C LEU A 96 -0.82 15.67 4.86
N TYR A 97 -1.26 16.93 4.70
CA TYR A 97 -2.49 17.28 3.98
C TYR A 97 -2.47 16.83 2.52
N GLN A 98 -1.38 17.11 1.78
CA GLN A 98 -1.25 16.70 0.38
C GLN A 98 -1.18 15.18 0.24
N TRP A 99 -0.49 14.50 1.17
CA TRP A 99 -0.44 13.05 1.21
C TRP A 99 -1.85 12.46 1.42
N ILE A 100 -2.61 12.91 2.42
CA ILE A 100 -3.99 12.48 2.68
C ILE A 100 -4.88 12.70 1.43
N ARG A 101 -4.76 13.86 0.77
CA ARG A 101 -5.52 14.13 -0.47
C ARG A 101 -5.17 13.18 -1.60
N ARG A 102 -3.88 12.90 -1.80
CA ARG A 102 -3.42 11.95 -2.81
C ARG A 102 -3.96 10.55 -2.52
N GLN A 103 -3.91 10.10 -1.27
CA GLN A 103 -4.48 8.81 -0.86
C GLN A 103 -6.00 8.74 -1.07
N ARG A 104 -6.76 9.78 -0.70
CA ARG A 104 -8.21 9.86 -0.94
C ARG A 104 -8.58 9.83 -2.42
N ARG A 105 -7.77 10.47 -3.28
CA ARG A 105 -7.96 10.41 -4.74
C ARG A 105 -7.74 8.99 -5.25
N LEU A 106 -6.66 8.33 -4.84
CA LEU A 106 -6.34 6.96 -5.23
C LEU A 106 -7.41 5.94 -4.77
N LEU A 107 -8.01 6.15 -3.60
CA LEU A 107 -9.13 5.34 -3.10
C LEU A 107 -10.41 5.55 -3.93
N ARG A 108 -10.71 6.81 -4.29
CA ARG A 108 -11.91 7.15 -5.08
C ARG A 108 -11.82 6.67 -6.53
N ASP A 109 -10.62 6.51 -7.07
CA ASP A 109 -10.36 6.01 -8.43
C ASP A 109 -10.36 4.47 -8.50
N GLY A 110 -10.90 3.79 -7.48
CA GLY A 110 -11.04 2.32 -7.43
C GLY A 110 -9.72 1.55 -7.28
N SER A 111 -8.59 2.25 -7.13
CA SER A 111 -7.25 1.66 -7.14
C SER A 111 -6.79 1.13 -5.78
N LEU A 112 -7.55 1.36 -4.70
CA LEU A 112 -7.21 0.85 -3.37
C LEU A 112 -8.41 0.22 -2.65
N GLU A 113 -8.20 -1.04 -2.26
CA GLU A 113 -9.15 -1.97 -1.70
C GLU A 113 -9.51 -1.63 -0.23
N MET A 114 -10.81 -1.41 0.01
CA MET A 114 -11.67 -1.38 1.22
C MET A 114 -11.11 -1.33 2.67
N GLU A 115 -9.89 -1.78 2.97
CA GLU A 115 -9.37 -1.78 4.36
C GLU A 115 -8.73 -0.43 4.75
N ARG A 116 -8.31 0.35 3.76
CA ARG A 116 -7.73 1.71 3.93
C ARG A 116 -8.78 2.82 4.06
N GLU A 117 -10.02 2.55 3.65
CA GLU A 117 -11.14 3.50 3.69
C GLU A 117 -11.48 3.87 5.15
N ARG A 118 -11.53 2.87 6.05
CA ARG A 118 -11.80 3.09 7.50
C ARG A 118 -10.73 3.86 8.27
N ALA A 119 -9.53 4.02 7.71
CA ALA A 119 -8.44 4.75 8.38
C ALA A 119 -8.45 6.25 8.07
N LEU A 120 -9.18 6.68 7.02
CA LEU A 120 -9.21 8.05 6.53
C LEU A 120 -10.62 8.67 6.46
N ASP A 121 -11.66 7.90 6.83
CA ASP A 121 -13.02 8.39 7.18
C ASP A 121 -13.05 8.89 8.64
#